data_AF-A0A1E4C8W9-F1
#
_entry.id   AF-A0A1E4C8W9-F1
#
_cell.length_a   1.000
_cell.length_b   1.000
_cell.length_c   1.000
_cell.angle_alpha   90.00
_cell.angle_beta   90.00
_cell.angle_gamma   90.00
#
_symmetry.space_group_name_H-M   'P 1'
#
loop_
_entity.id
_entity.type
_entity.pdbx_description
1 polymer ?
#
loop_
_entity_poly.entity_id
_entity_poly.type
_entity_poly.pdbx_seq_one_letter_code
_entity_poly.pdbx_strand_id
1 'polypeptide(L)'
;MSGESGPAVYVDFGHSPDAFEKTLAAVRRITPGRVRMLFGADGDRDTTKRFDMGRTAALGSDILIITDHHPRHENPDDIRAELLTGARAAVSATEILEISPPERAIVEAISRVGDGDAILWAGPGHQDYRDIRGARVPYSARELARRALAAAGWAPPAPSWVVPSTRGIPRRTPIRRAPPETSDTRDPATPLVD
;
A
#
# COMPACT_ATOMS: atom_id res chain seq x y z
N MET A 1 -12.71 3.57 2.13
CA MET A 1 -12.28 3.65 3.54
C MET A 1 -11.87 5.07 3.96
N SER A 2 -11.67 6.01 3.01
CA SER A 2 -11.65 7.44 3.29
C SER A 2 -13.03 7.92 3.76
N GLY A 3 -13.05 9.05 4.50
CA GLY A 3 -14.27 9.79 4.81
C GLY A 3 -14.75 10.61 3.60
N GLU A 4 -15.43 11.73 3.84
CA GLU A 4 -15.93 12.63 2.78
C GLU A 4 -14.80 13.29 1.96
N SER A 5 -13.57 13.28 2.48
CA SER A 5 -12.37 13.79 1.82
C SER A 5 -11.19 12.81 1.95
N GLY A 6 -10.24 12.92 1.01
CA GLY A 6 -9.00 12.14 0.97
C GLY A 6 -8.99 10.97 -0.01
N PRO A 7 -7.86 10.25 -0.11
CA PRO A 7 -7.64 9.23 -1.12
C PRO A 7 -8.61 8.07 -0.94
N ALA A 8 -9.20 7.60 -2.04
CA ALA A 8 -10.10 6.46 -2.01
C ALA A 8 -9.30 5.17 -1.73
N VAL A 9 -9.41 4.62 -0.52
CA VAL A 9 -8.79 3.33 -0.18
C VAL A 9 -9.83 2.21 -0.27
N TYR A 10 -9.54 1.23 -1.13
CA TYR A 10 -10.29 0.00 -1.35
C TYR A 10 -9.49 -1.18 -0.81
N VAL A 11 -10.15 -2.07 -0.06
CA VAL A 11 -9.59 -3.34 0.35
C VAL A 11 -10.42 -4.44 -0.30
N ASP A 12 -9.80 -5.22 -1.18
CA ASP A 12 -10.48 -6.20 -2.04
C ASP A 12 -9.95 -7.61 -1.80
N PHE A 13 -10.80 -8.64 -2.00
CA PHE A 13 -10.46 -10.04 -1.76
C PHE A 13 -9.69 -10.72 -2.93
N GLY A 14 -9.60 -10.07 -4.09
CA GLY A 14 -8.93 -10.60 -5.27
C GLY A 14 -7.52 -11.06 -4.97
N HIS A 15 -7.17 -12.26 -5.44
CA HIS A 15 -5.86 -12.90 -5.26
C HIS A 15 -5.50 -13.77 -6.47
N SER A 16 -5.93 -13.33 -7.65
CA SER A 16 -5.64 -13.90 -8.97
C SER A 16 -5.46 -12.77 -9.99
N PRO A 17 -4.76 -13.02 -11.12
CA PRO A 17 -4.58 -12.03 -12.17
C PRO A 17 -5.93 -11.51 -12.73
N ASP A 18 -6.89 -12.40 -12.99
CA ASP A 18 -8.23 -12.03 -13.48
C ASP A 18 -8.99 -11.13 -12.49
N ALA A 19 -8.89 -11.41 -11.19
CA ALA A 19 -9.50 -10.55 -10.18
C ALA A 19 -8.84 -9.17 -10.13
N PHE A 20 -7.52 -9.11 -10.31
CA PHE A 20 -6.77 -7.85 -10.36
C PHE A 20 -7.18 -7.01 -11.57
N GLU A 21 -7.24 -7.61 -12.77
CA GLU A 21 -7.64 -6.92 -14.00
C GLU A 21 -9.02 -6.26 -13.85
N LYS A 22 -10.02 -7.05 -13.41
CA LYS A 22 -11.40 -6.56 -13.23
C LYS A 22 -11.49 -5.44 -12.20
N THR A 23 -10.82 -5.61 -11.06
CA THR A 23 -10.89 -4.65 -9.96
C THR A 23 -10.14 -3.36 -10.29
N LEU A 24 -8.94 -3.45 -10.88
CA LEU A 24 -8.18 -2.29 -11.34
C LEU A 24 -8.94 -1.52 -12.41
N ALA A 25 -9.56 -2.20 -13.38
CA ALA A 25 -10.39 -1.56 -14.39
C ALA A 25 -11.62 -0.86 -13.78
N ALA A 26 -12.24 -1.44 -12.75
CA ALA A 26 -13.35 -0.81 -12.03
C ALA A 26 -12.89 0.42 -11.23
N VAL A 27 -11.81 0.31 -10.47
CA VAL A 27 -11.25 1.41 -9.68
C VAL A 27 -10.80 2.55 -10.59
N ARG A 28 -10.15 2.25 -11.72
CA ARG A 28 -9.70 3.27 -12.67
C ARG A 28 -10.85 4.12 -13.21
N ARG A 29 -12.00 3.52 -13.55
CA ARG A 29 -13.16 4.24 -14.10
C ARG A 29 -13.71 5.33 -13.16
N ILE A 30 -13.44 5.21 -11.87
CA ILE A 30 -13.93 6.13 -10.84
C ILE A 30 -12.79 6.93 -10.17
N THR A 31 -11.54 6.75 -10.61
CA THR A 31 -10.37 7.43 -10.03
C THR A 31 -9.87 8.50 -11.00
N PRO A 32 -10.08 9.79 -10.70
CA PRO A 32 -9.59 10.87 -11.57
C PRO A 32 -8.07 11.04 -11.51
N GLY A 33 -7.44 10.68 -10.38
CA GLY A 33 -6.00 10.72 -10.18
C GLY A 33 -5.31 9.39 -10.50
N ARG A 34 -4.21 9.14 -9.78
CA ARG A 34 -3.42 7.92 -9.89
C ARG A 34 -4.02 6.76 -9.09
N VAL A 35 -4.02 5.57 -9.67
CA VAL A 35 -4.35 4.30 -9.01
C VAL A 35 -3.07 3.64 -8.53
N ARG A 36 -2.98 3.42 -7.22
CA ARG A 36 -1.90 2.65 -6.60
C ARG A 36 -2.43 1.29 -6.21
N MET A 37 -1.66 0.25 -6.50
CA MET A 37 -1.98 -1.09 -6.05
C MET A 37 -0.97 -1.54 -4.99
N LEU A 38 -1.46 -2.13 -3.91
CA LEU A 38 -0.69 -2.78 -2.87
C LEU A 38 -1.13 -4.24 -2.77
N PHE A 39 -0.21 -5.19 -2.90
CA PHE A 39 -0.53 -6.60 -2.66
C PHE A 39 0.70 -7.44 -2.30
N GLY A 40 0.43 -8.64 -1.78
CA GLY A 40 1.39 -9.72 -1.64
C GLY A 40 0.74 -11.04 -2.08
N ALA A 41 1.50 -12.13 -2.03
CA ALA A 41 0.99 -13.46 -2.35
C ALA A 41 1.16 -14.44 -1.19
N ASP A 42 0.40 -15.52 -1.29
CA ASP A 42 0.43 -16.65 -0.37
C ASP A 42 1.61 -17.58 -0.70
N GLY A 43 2.39 -17.92 0.33
CA GLY A 43 3.32 -19.05 0.34
C GLY A 43 2.59 -20.38 0.55
N ASP A 44 3.25 -21.50 0.26
CA ASP A 44 2.72 -22.88 0.26
C ASP A 44 1.40 -23.00 -0.54
N ARG A 45 1.27 -22.23 -1.62
CA ARG A 45 0.11 -22.19 -2.52
C ARG A 45 0.58 -22.15 -3.97
N ASP A 46 -0.38 -22.08 -4.89
CA ASP A 46 -0.11 -21.98 -6.32
C ASP A 46 0.84 -20.81 -6.64
N THR A 47 2.08 -21.16 -6.97
CA THR A 47 3.14 -20.23 -7.34
C THR A 47 3.03 -19.80 -8.80
N THR A 48 2.38 -20.61 -9.66
CA THR A 48 2.36 -20.41 -11.11
C THR A 48 1.70 -19.09 -11.51
N LYS A 49 0.77 -18.60 -10.69
CA LYS A 49 0.10 -17.32 -10.89
C LYS A 49 0.89 -16.09 -10.41
N ARG A 50 1.98 -16.23 -9.65
CA ARG A 50 2.72 -15.09 -9.05
C ARG A 50 3.26 -14.15 -10.13
N PHE A 51 3.84 -14.72 -11.18
CA PHE A 51 4.32 -13.96 -12.32
C PHE A 51 3.19 -13.13 -12.95
N ASP A 52 2.07 -13.76 -13.31
CA ASP A 52 0.95 -13.06 -13.94
C ASP A 52 0.27 -12.07 -12.99
N MET A 53 0.25 -12.34 -11.68
CA MET A 53 -0.25 -11.40 -10.68
C MET A 53 0.59 -10.11 -10.67
N GLY A 54 1.91 -10.23 -10.65
CA GLY A 54 2.82 -9.09 -10.75
C GLY A 54 2.64 -8.32 -12.06
N ARG A 55 2.60 -9.03 -13.18
CA ARG A 55 2.44 -8.45 -14.52
C ARG A 55 1.11 -7.68 -14.64
N THR A 56 -0.01 -8.29 -14.28
CA THR A 56 -1.33 -7.66 -14.38
C THR A 56 -1.46 -6.47 -13.45
N ALA A 57 -0.92 -6.58 -12.23
CA ALA A 57 -0.92 -5.45 -11.29
C ALA A 57 -0.12 -4.26 -11.81
N ALA A 58 1.03 -4.50 -12.43
CA ALA A 58 1.83 -3.45 -13.05
C ALA A 58 1.08 -2.80 -14.22
N LEU A 59 0.48 -3.58 -15.11
CA LEU A 59 -0.29 -3.05 -16.25
C LEU A 59 -1.50 -2.21 -15.84
N GLY A 60 -2.16 -2.54 -14.73
CA GLY A 60 -3.42 -1.89 -14.31
C GLY A 60 -3.26 -0.74 -13.31
N SER A 61 -2.06 -0.44 -12.83
CA SER A 61 -1.82 0.61 -11.82
C SER A 61 -0.75 1.60 -12.27
N ASP A 62 -0.75 2.81 -11.70
CA ASP A 62 0.31 3.81 -11.94
C ASP A 62 1.49 3.64 -10.99
N ILE A 63 1.23 3.06 -9.82
CA ILE A 63 2.23 2.68 -8.81
C ILE A 63 1.84 1.32 -8.27
N LEU A 64 2.77 0.38 -8.33
CA LEU A 64 2.65 -0.93 -7.75
C LEU A 64 3.57 -1.05 -6.53
N ILE A 65 3.00 -1.43 -5.38
CA ILE A 65 3.74 -1.76 -4.17
C ILE A 65 3.56 -3.26 -3.89
N ILE A 66 4.66 -4.00 -3.93
CA ILE A 66 4.72 -5.42 -3.55
C ILE A 66 5.17 -5.53 -2.10
N THR A 67 4.40 -6.28 -1.29
CA THR A 67 4.63 -6.47 0.15
C THR A 67 4.37 -7.93 0.56
N ASP A 68 4.45 -8.21 1.86
CA ASP A 68 4.17 -9.54 2.41
C ASP A 68 2.69 -9.75 2.71
N HIS A 69 2.21 -10.98 2.52
CA HIS A 69 0.86 -11.39 2.92
C HIS A 69 0.88 -12.64 3.82
N HIS A 70 0.62 -13.84 3.31
CA HIS A 70 0.82 -15.10 4.05
C HIS A 70 2.08 -15.81 3.56
N PRO A 71 3.28 -15.51 4.06
CA PRO A 71 4.46 -16.26 3.66
C PRO A 71 4.37 -17.74 4.04
N ARG A 72 3.58 -18.09 5.07
CA ARG A 72 3.50 -19.47 5.62
C ARG A 72 4.92 -19.98 5.89
N HIS A 73 5.35 -21.08 5.29
CA HIS A 73 6.69 -21.62 5.49
C HIS A 73 7.70 -21.16 4.42
N GLU A 74 7.25 -20.48 3.37
CA GLU A 74 8.14 -19.91 2.36
C GLU A 74 8.88 -18.68 2.90
N ASN A 75 10.03 -18.39 2.27
CA ASN A 75 10.73 -17.13 2.49
C ASN A 75 9.94 -15.99 1.82
N PRO A 76 9.50 -14.95 2.57
CA PRO A 76 8.76 -13.83 1.98
C PRO A 76 9.52 -13.11 0.87
N ASP A 77 10.85 -13.07 0.94
CA ASP A 77 11.67 -12.40 -0.07
C ASP A 77 11.57 -13.11 -1.44
N ASP A 78 11.52 -14.44 -1.44
CA ASP A 78 11.40 -15.24 -2.66
C ASP A 78 10.03 -15.03 -3.32
N ILE A 79 8.96 -14.97 -2.51
CA ILE A 79 7.61 -14.65 -2.98
C ILE A 79 7.59 -13.26 -3.65
N ARG A 80 8.17 -12.24 -2.99
CA ARG A 80 8.21 -10.89 -3.56
C ARG A 80 9.05 -10.84 -4.83
N ALA A 81 10.15 -11.59 -4.91
CA ALA A 81 10.99 -11.66 -6.10
C ALA A 81 10.24 -12.21 -7.33
N GLU A 82 9.39 -13.24 -7.16
CA GLU A 82 8.56 -13.76 -8.25
C GLU A 82 7.52 -12.73 -8.74
N LEU A 83 6.85 -12.05 -7.80
CA LEU A 83 5.91 -10.97 -8.11
C LEU A 83 6.61 -9.82 -8.86
N LEU A 84 7.79 -9.41 -8.39
CA LEU A 84 8.59 -8.35 -9.00
C LEU A 84 9.06 -8.73 -10.40
N THR A 85 9.40 -10.01 -10.62
CA THR A 85 9.78 -10.52 -11.93
C THR A 85 8.63 -10.34 -12.93
N GLY A 86 7.41 -10.71 -12.54
CA GLY A 86 6.22 -10.49 -13.35
C GLY A 86 5.93 -9.00 -13.60
N ALA A 87 6.01 -8.18 -12.54
CA ALA A 87 5.77 -6.74 -12.64
C ALA A 87 6.75 -6.03 -13.57
N ARG A 88 8.05 -6.36 -13.48
CA ARG A 88 9.09 -5.76 -14.35
C ARG A 88 9.02 -6.26 -15.79
N ALA A 89 8.46 -7.44 -16.02
CA ALA A 89 8.19 -7.95 -17.37
C ALA A 89 7.02 -7.23 -18.06
N ALA A 90 6.17 -6.51 -17.30
CA ALA A 90 5.16 -5.65 -17.89
C ALA A 90 5.83 -4.41 -18.51
N VAL A 91 5.81 -4.31 -19.84
CA VAL A 91 6.23 -3.11 -20.56
C VAL A 91 5.22 -1.99 -20.26
N SER A 92 5.44 -1.27 -19.17
CA SER A 92 4.54 -0.25 -18.61
C SER A 92 5.34 0.91 -17.99
N ALA A 93 4.70 2.06 -17.81
CA ALA A 93 5.30 3.21 -17.14
C ALA A 93 5.12 3.16 -15.60
N THR A 94 4.67 2.03 -15.07
CA THR A 94 4.31 1.86 -13.67
C THR A 94 5.52 1.96 -12.77
N GLU A 95 5.43 2.79 -11.73
CA GLU A 95 6.45 2.83 -10.68
C GLU A 95 6.30 1.59 -9.80
N ILE A 96 7.35 0.76 -9.71
CA ILE A 96 7.32 -0.49 -8.94
C ILE A 96 8.17 -0.33 -7.68
N LEU A 97 7.55 -0.55 -6.53
CA LEU A 97 8.17 -0.47 -5.20
C LEU A 97 8.06 -1.82 -4.48
N GLU A 98 9.12 -2.20 -3.77
CA GLU A 98 9.13 -3.34 -2.86
C GLU A 98 9.23 -2.82 -1.42
N ILE A 99 8.20 -3.05 -0.61
CA ILE A 99 8.13 -2.51 0.76
C ILE A 99 7.58 -3.56 1.71
N SER A 100 8.43 -4.03 2.62
CA SER A 100 8.06 -4.93 3.72
C SER A 100 8.33 -4.27 5.09
N PRO A 101 7.49 -4.53 6.12
CA PRO A 101 6.27 -5.34 6.07
C PRO A 101 5.04 -4.51 5.59
N PRO A 102 3.85 -5.10 5.38
CA PRO A 102 2.64 -4.40 4.92
C PRO A 102 2.26 -3.16 5.72
N GLU A 103 2.59 -3.12 7.02
CA GLU A 103 2.41 -1.95 7.88
C GLU A 103 3.18 -0.72 7.38
N ARG A 104 4.39 -0.93 6.82
CA ARG A 104 5.16 0.15 6.16
C ARG A 104 4.63 0.45 4.77
N ALA A 105 4.25 -0.59 4.03
CA ALA A 105 3.78 -0.46 2.66
C ALA A 105 2.55 0.44 2.54
N ILE A 106 1.56 0.28 3.42
CA ILE A 106 0.36 1.14 3.41
C ILE A 106 0.65 2.58 3.84
N VAL A 107 1.58 2.78 4.77
CA VAL A 107 2.01 4.12 5.18
C VAL A 107 2.67 4.83 4.00
N GLU A 108 3.51 4.12 3.24
CA GLU A 108 4.13 4.68 2.03
C GLU A 108 3.11 4.92 0.92
N ALA A 109 2.15 4.01 0.74
CA ALA A 109 1.09 4.19 -0.25
C ALA A 109 0.31 5.50 0.01
N ILE A 110 -0.05 5.75 1.28
CA ILE A 110 -0.81 6.93 1.71
C ILE A 110 0.06 8.20 1.74
N SER A 111 1.36 8.12 2.08
CA SER A 111 2.22 9.32 2.11
C SER A 111 2.40 9.96 0.73
N ARG A 112 2.22 9.17 -0.34
CA ARG A 112 2.41 9.58 -1.73
C ARG A 112 1.11 9.94 -2.46
N VAL A 113 -0.06 9.86 -1.83
CA VAL A 113 -1.33 10.18 -2.50
C VAL A 113 -1.46 11.69 -2.74
N GLY A 114 -1.87 12.05 -3.95
CA GLY A 114 -2.39 13.36 -4.29
C GLY A 114 -3.93 13.37 -4.31
N ASP A 115 -4.49 14.54 -4.60
CA ASP A 115 -5.93 14.72 -4.72
C ASP A 115 -6.50 13.87 -5.86
N GLY A 116 -7.60 13.17 -5.57
CA GLY A 116 -8.27 12.30 -6.54
C GLY A 116 -7.60 10.93 -6.75
N ASP A 117 -6.51 10.63 -6.05
CA ASP A 117 -5.84 9.34 -6.12
C ASP A 117 -6.63 8.23 -5.38
N ALA A 118 -6.42 7.00 -5.82
CA ALA A 118 -6.95 5.81 -5.17
C ALA A 118 -5.84 4.82 -4.79
N ILE A 119 -6.09 4.06 -3.73
CA ILE A 119 -5.28 2.91 -3.32
C ILE A 119 -6.18 1.67 -3.34
N LEU A 120 -5.77 0.66 -4.07
CA LEU A 120 -6.33 -0.69 -4.03
C LEU A 120 -5.37 -1.60 -3.26
N TRP A 121 -5.77 -2.05 -2.08
CA TRP A 121 -5.08 -3.11 -1.36
C TRP A 121 -5.79 -4.44 -1.64
N ALA A 122 -5.18 -5.28 -2.48
CA ALA A 122 -5.74 -6.58 -2.86
C ALA A 122 -5.09 -7.74 -2.08
N GLY A 123 -5.80 -8.87 -2.03
CA GLY A 123 -5.52 -10.03 -1.18
C GLY A 123 -6.63 -10.19 -0.12
N PRO A 124 -6.84 -11.36 0.49
CA PRO A 124 -8.03 -11.65 1.30
C PRO A 124 -8.32 -10.65 2.45
N GLY A 125 -9.04 -9.57 2.11
CA GLY A 125 -9.13 -8.34 2.90
C GLY A 125 -9.96 -8.41 4.19
N HIS A 126 -10.66 -9.52 4.40
CA HIS A 126 -11.41 -9.79 5.62
C HIS A 126 -10.55 -10.43 6.72
N GLN A 127 -9.35 -10.89 6.39
CA GLN A 127 -8.49 -11.60 7.34
C GLN A 127 -8.02 -10.72 8.49
N ASP A 128 -7.91 -11.37 9.65
CA ASP A 128 -7.49 -10.80 10.92
C ASP A 128 -6.10 -11.29 11.38
N TYR A 129 -5.38 -12.02 10.51
CA TYR A 129 -4.04 -12.54 10.78
C TYR A 129 -3.23 -12.77 9.51
N ARG A 130 -1.91 -12.86 9.67
CA ARG A 130 -0.97 -13.45 8.70
C ARG A 130 -0.41 -14.75 9.28
N ASP A 131 -0.11 -15.69 8.41
CA ASP A 131 0.52 -16.97 8.77
C ASP A 131 2.00 -16.85 8.44
N ILE A 132 2.83 -16.90 9.48
CA ILE A 132 4.28 -16.78 9.40
C ILE A 132 4.86 -17.97 10.15
N ARG A 133 5.37 -18.96 9.41
CA ARG A 133 5.94 -20.22 9.92
C ARG A 133 5.01 -20.93 10.91
N GLY A 134 3.72 -21.01 10.59
CA GLY A 134 2.70 -21.66 11.42
C GLY A 134 2.16 -20.79 12.56
N ALA A 135 2.72 -19.59 12.78
CA ALA A 135 2.21 -18.64 13.75
C ALA A 135 1.16 -17.71 13.11
N ARG A 136 -0.03 -17.61 13.73
CA ARG A 136 -1.05 -16.61 13.36
C ARG A 136 -0.72 -15.27 14.02
N VAL A 137 -0.09 -14.38 13.26
CA VAL A 137 0.28 -13.03 13.71
C VAL A 137 -0.89 -12.07 13.42
N PRO A 138 -1.40 -11.30 14.40
CA PRO A 138 -2.51 -10.38 14.20
C PRO A 138 -2.25 -9.39 13.06
N TYR A 139 -3.23 -9.23 12.18
CA TYR A 139 -3.14 -8.38 10.99
C TYR A 139 -4.52 -7.93 10.55
N SER A 140 -4.66 -6.76 9.94
CA SER A 140 -5.90 -6.42 9.24
C SER A 140 -5.61 -5.31 8.25
N ALA A 141 -5.70 -5.59 6.95
CA ALA A 141 -5.51 -4.58 5.90
C ALA A 141 -6.41 -3.36 6.14
N ARG A 142 -7.66 -3.61 6.52
CA ARG A 142 -8.65 -2.57 6.84
C ARG A 142 -8.22 -1.70 8.02
N GLU A 143 -7.78 -2.30 9.13
CA GLU A 143 -7.34 -1.52 10.30
C GLU A 143 -6.01 -0.81 10.04
N LEU A 144 -5.08 -1.44 9.31
CA LEU A 144 -3.81 -0.81 8.93
C LEU A 144 -4.05 0.41 8.03
N ALA A 145 -4.90 0.28 7.00
CA ALA A 145 -5.29 1.40 6.15
C ALA A 145 -5.98 2.51 6.95
N ARG A 146 -6.94 2.16 7.82
CA ARG A 146 -7.65 3.14 8.66
C ARG A 146 -6.68 3.91 9.57
N ARG A 147 -5.74 3.21 10.23
CA ARG A 147 -4.73 3.85 11.09
C ARG A 147 -3.78 4.73 10.31
N ALA A 148 -3.33 4.28 9.14
CA ALA A 148 -2.42 5.06 8.31
C ALA A 148 -3.10 6.31 7.73
N LEU A 149 -4.38 6.23 7.35
CA LEU A 149 -5.20 7.40 6.98
C LEU A 149 -5.28 8.40 8.13
N ALA A 150 -5.65 7.94 9.33
CA ALA A 150 -5.72 8.80 10.52
C ALA A 150 -4.38 9.45 10.87
N ALA A 151 -3.28 8.69 10.79
CA ALA A 151 -1.93 9.21 11.03
C ALA A 151 -1.49 10.25 9.99
N ALA A 152 -2.02 10.17 8.76
CA ALA A 152 -1.78 11.14 7.70
C ALA A 152 -2.68 12.39 7.77
N GLY A 153 -3.59 12.47 8.75
CA GLY A 153 -4.49 13.61 8.95
C GLY A 153 -5.86 13.46 8.29
N TRP A 154 -6.16 12.32 7.68
CA TRP A 154 -7.48 12.02 7.14
C TRP A 154 -8.43 11.56 8.25
N ALA A 155 -9.73 11.78 8.08
CA ALA A 155 -10.76 11.35 9.02
C ALA A 155 -11.51 10.12 8.47
N PRO A 156 -10.94 8.90 8.56
CA PRO A 156 -11.68 7.71 8.16
C PRO A 156 -12.85 7.46 9.12
N PRO A 157 -13.99 6.95 8.63
CA PRO A 157 -15.14 6.64 9.47
C PRO A 157 -14.80 5.58 10.52
N ALA A 158 -15.63 5.51 11.56
CA ALA A 158 -15.56 4.43 12.53
C ALA A 158 -15.68 3.07 11.82
N PRO A 159 -14.89 2.06 12.23
CA PRO A 159 -14.93 0.75 11.57
C PRO A 159 -16.31 0.09 11.78
N SER A 160 -16.89 -0.42 10.70
CA SER A 160 -18.12 -1.24 10.74
C SER A 160 -17.82 -2.74 10.91
N TRP A 161 -16.55 -3.10 11.17
CA TRP A 161 -16.08 -4.47 11.32
C TRP A 161 -15.39 -4.71 12.67
N VAL A 162 -15.25 -5.97 13.04
CA VAL A 162 -14.50 -6.37 14.22
C VAL A 162 -13.03 -6.01 14.02
N VAL A 163 -12.52 -5.12 14.88
CA VAL A 163 -11.10 -4.78 14.92
C VAL A 163 -10.38 -5.85 15.73
N PRO A 164 -9.40 -6.59 15.15
CA PRO A 164 -8.64 -7.59 15.90
C PRO A 164 -7.93 -6.92 17.07
N SER A 165 -8.04 -7.49 18.27
CA SER A 165 -7.49 -6.85 19.47
C SER A 165 -5.97 -6.77 19.40
N THR A 166 -5.40 -5.58 19.66
CA THR A 166 -3.95 -5.35 19.76
C THR A 166 -3.36 -5.72 21.12
N ARG A 167 -4.07 -6.49 21.97
CA ARG A 167 -3.51 -6.96 23.26
C ARG A 167 -2.23 -7.74 22.99
N GLY A 168 -1.08 -7.13 23.25
CA GLY A 168 0.26 -7.71 23.04
C GLY A 168 1.16 -7.00 22.01
N ILE A 169 0.68 -6.01 21.25
CA ILE A 169 1.54 -5.25 20.30
C ILE A 169 2.07 -3.98 20.98
N PRO A 170 3.41 -3.79 21.14
CA PRO A 170 3.95 -2.61 21.78
C PRO A 170 3.60 -1.34 20.98
N ARG A 171 3.09 -0.32 21.67
CA ARG A 171 2.78 0.99 21.07
C ARG A 171 4.08 1.63 20.59
N ARG A 172 4.20 1.92 19.29
CA ARG A 172 5.28 2.78 18.77
C ARG A 172 4.89 4.25 18.88
N THR A 173 5.86 5.06 19.31
CA THR A 173 5.78 6.52 19.42
C THR A 173 5.45 7.15 18.07
N PRO A 174 4.55 8.15 18.01
CA PRO A 174 4.23 8.83 16.76
C PRO A 174 5.47 9.49 16.15
N ILE A 175 5.65 9.32 14.84
CA ILE A 175 6.68 10.02 14.07
C ILE A 175 6.25 11.48 13.97
N ARG A 176 7.02 12.36 14.62
CA ARG A 176 6.83 13.81 14.54
C ARG A 176 7.21 14.25 13.12
N ARG A 177 6.28 14.89 12.38
CA ARG A 177 6.61 15.52 11.10
C ARG A 177 7.78 16.50 11.32
N ALA A 178 8.80 16.45 10.48
CA ALA A 178 9.77 17.52 10.40
C ALA A 178 9.06 18.80 9.92
N PRO A 179 9.32 19.97 10.52
CA PRO A 179 8.80 21.23 10.01
C PRO A 179 9.37 21.49 8.61
N PRO A 180 8.63 22.18 7.73
CA PRO A 180 9.14 22.57 6.41
C PRO A 180 10.35 23.49 6.59
N GLU A 181 11.43 23.24 5.84
CA GLU A 181 12.57 24.14 5.76
C GLU A 181 12.12 25.50 5.19
N THR A 182 12.28 26.56 5.97
CA THR A 182 12.10 27.93 5.49
C THR A 182 13.39 28.34 4.78
N SER A 183 13.38 28.40 3.46
CA SER A 183 14.45 29.04 2.69
C SER A 183 14.31 30.57 2.82
N ASP A 184 15.01 31.15 3.78
CA ASP A 184 15.25 32.60 3.87
C ASP A 184 16.40 32.97 2.92
N THR A 185 16.10 33.21 1.65
CA THR A 185 17.04 33.89 0.73
C THR A 185 16.96 35.39 0.97
N ARG A 186 17.75 35.87 1.94
CA ARG A 186 18.12 37.28 2.02
C ARG A 186 19.10 37.62 0.91
N ASP A 187 18.65 38.47 0.02
CA ASP A 187 19.39 39.16 -1.04
C ASP A 187 20.45 40.09 -0.40
N PRO A 188 21.75 39.95 -0.67
CA PRO A 188 22.72 40.91 -0.18
C PRO A 188 22.69 42.17 -1.06
N ALA A 189 22.17 43.25 -0.47
CA ALA A 189 22.20 44.59 -1.01
C ALA A 189 23.60 45.01 -1.47
N THR A 190 23.66 45.53 -2.70
CA THR A 190 24.73 46.35 -3.25
C THR A 190 24.99 47.57 -2.37
N PRO A 191 26.25 47.91 -2.02
CA PRO A 191 26.60 49.27 -1.64
C PRO A 191 27.07 50.07 -2.86
N LEU A 192 26.35 51.15 -3.15
CA LEU A 192 26.83 52.32 -3.88
C LEU A 192 27.74 53.17 -2.97
N VAL A 193 28.61 53.96 -3.60
CA VAL A 193 29.54 55.05 -3.17
C VAL A 193 31.02 54.68 -3.25
N ASP A 194 31.94 55.41 -3.90
CA ASP A 194 31.91 56.64 -4.75
C ASP A 194 32.90 56.45 -5.92
#